data_AF-A0A968NLY5-F1
#
_entry.id   AF-A0A968NLY5-F1
#
_cell.length_a   1.000
_cell.length_b   1.000
_cell.length_c   1.000
_cell.angle_alpha   90.00
_cell.angle_beta   90.00
_cell.angle_gamma   90.00
#
_symmetry.space_group_name_H-M   'P 1'
#
loop_
_entity.id
_entity.type
_entity.pdbx_description
1 polymer ?
#
loop_
_entity_poly.entity_id
_entity_poly.type
_entity_poly.pdbx_seq_one_letter_code
_entity_poly.pdbx_strand_id
1 'polypeptide(L)'
;MTLCDELAPEFSKVANDNPALVPLAEAFSNACQDLNRALRRTSTDALRAKREAADSARDRLFAGLQSHIDGDTDHFDPTQAEAANRLIAIFDRRATGLIRLSYDEQTAELDLLFKDLATPAAEADLASLGLSNWLDRLREANEKIQIRPTSQR
;
A
#
# COMPACT_ATOMS: atom_id res chain seq x y z
N MET A 1 21.68 15.94 -5.01
CA MET A 1 22.18 17.29 -5.35
C MET A 1 21.37 17.75 -6.54
N THR A 2 20.63 18.85 -6.42
CA THR A 2 19.74 19.35 -7.48
C THR A 2 20.49 20.36 -8.35
N LEU A 3 20.09 20.53 -9.63
CA LEU A 3 20.69 21.50 -10.56
C LEU A 3 20.79 22.93 -9.96
N CYS A 4 19.83 23.30 -9.11
CA CYS A 4 19.82 24.59 -8.39
C CYS A 4 20.93 24.70 -7.33
N ASP A 5 21.34 23.59 -6.70
CA ASP A 5 22.43 23.55 -5.71
C ASP A 5 23.79 23.71 -6.40
N GLU A 6 23.92 23.22 -7.64
CA GLU A 6 25.13 23.34 -8.46
C GLU A 6 25.31 24.74 -9.06
N LEU A 7 24.21 25.46 -9.34
CA LEU A 7 24.26 26.79 -9.96
C LEU A 7 24.35 27.94 -8.94
N ALA A 8 23.93 27.72 -7.69
CA ALA A 8 23.97 28.74 -6.63
C ALA A 8 25.36 29.39 -6.39
N PRO A 9 26.49 28.66 -6.46
CA PRO A 9 27.82 29.26 -6.32
C PRO A 9 28.19 30.18 -7.49
N GLU A 10 27.83 29.79 -8.71
CA GLU A 10 28.10 30.57 -9.93
C GLU A 10 27.29 31.87 -9.96
N PHE A 11 26.03 31.83 -9.52
CA PHE A 11 25.20 33.03 -9.37
C PHE A 11 25.73 33.99 -8.31
N SER A 12 26.25 33.46 -7.19
CA SER A 12 26.85 34.28 -6.13
C SER A 12 28.13 34.98 -6.61
N LYS A 13 28.90 34.32 -7.48
CA LYS A 13 30.10 34.88 -8.10
C LYS A 13 29.78 36.03 -9.06
N VAL A 14 28.79 35.84 -9.95
CA VAL A 14 28.34 36.88 -10.90
C VAL A 14 27.71 38.08 -10.19
N ALA A 15 26.99 37.85 -9.09
CA ALA A 15 26.35 38.91 -8.31
C ALA A 15 27.36 39.81 -7.56
N ASN A 16 28.54 39.27 -7.19
CA ASN A 16 29.61 40.07 -6.58
C ASN A 16 30.23 41.08 -7.55
N ASP A 17 30.24 40.79 -8.85
CA ASP A 17 30.79 41.68 -9.89
C ASP A 17 29.77 42.75 -10.35
N ASN A 18 28.48 42.57 -10.06
CA ASN A 18 27.43 43.55 -10.35
C ASN A 18 26.31 43.50 -9.29
N PRO A 19 26.29 44.44 -8.31
CA PRO A 19 25.33 44.46 -7.22
C PRO A 19 23.86 44.52 -7.66
N ALA A 20 23.57 45.05 -8.85
CA ALA A 20 22.21 45.10 -9.39
C ALA A 20 21.65 43.70 -9.73
N LEU A 21 22.50 42.67 -9.86
CA LEU A 21 22.12 41.30 -10.17
C LEU A 21 21.79 40.46 -8.93
N VAL A 22 22.20 40.90 -7.74
CA VAL A 22 21.91 40.22 -6.45
C VAL A 22 20.42 39.90 -6.28
N PRO A 23 19.47 40.86 -6.40
CA PRO A 23 18.05 40.56 -6.21
C PRO A 23 17.50 39.58 -7.26
N LEU A 24 18.05 39.58 -8.47
CA LEU A 24 17.66 38.64 -9.53
C LEU A 24 18.17 37.22 -9.25
N ALA A 25 19.41 37.10 -8.76
CA ALA A 25 19.99 35.83 -8.34
C ALA A 25 19.23 35.22 -7.15
N GLU A 26 18.86 36.03 -6.16
CA GLU A 26 18.02 35.61 -5.04
C GLU A 26 16.63 35.17 -5.50
N ALA A 27 15.98 35.94 -6.37
CA ALA A 27 14.67 35.58 -6.92
C ALA A 27 14.70 34.25 -7.70
N PHE A 28 15.73 34.04 -8.52
CA PHE A 28 15.92 32.79 -9.24
C PHE A 28 16.15 31.60 -8.29
N SER A 29 17.03 31.75 -7.30
CA SER A 29 17.31 30.73 -6.29
C SER A 29 16.04 30.33 -5.53
N ASN A 30 15.25 31.31 -5.08
CA ASN A 30 13.99 31.08 -4.39
C ASN A 30 12.99 30.32 -5.27
N ALA A 31 12.81 30.72 -6.52
CA ALA A 31 11.94 30.00 -7.48
C ALA A 31 12.39 28.55 -7.70
N CYS A 32 13.70 28.33 -7.76
CA CYS A 32 14.33 27.02 -7.88
C CYS A 32 14.00 26.12 -6.67
N GLN A 33 14.11 26.66 -5.45
CA GLN A 33 13.78 25.95 -4.22
C GLN A 33 12.28 25.65 -4.11
N ASP A 34 11.42 26.60 -4.49
CA ASP A 34 9.98 26.42 -4.50
C ASP A 34 9.54 25.33 -5.49
N LEU A 35 10.14 25.29 -6.67
CA LEU A 35 9.91 24.22 -7.64
C LEU A 35 10.33 22.85 -7.08
N ASN A 36 11.52 22.74 -6.46
CA ASN A 36 11.99 21.49 -5.86
C ASN A 36 11.04 21.02 -4.74
N ARG A 37 10.58 21.95 -3.90
CA ARG A 37 9.58 21.67 -2.85
C ARG A 37 8.26 21.20 -3.45
N ALA A 38 7.77 21.83 -4.52
CA ALA A 38 6.55 21.45 -5.21
C ALA A 38 6.66 20.06 -5.88
N LEU A 39 7.79 19.74 -6.50
CA LEU A 39 8.05 18.44 -7.09
C LEU A 39 8.09 17.33 -6.04
N ARG A 40 8.79 17.56 -4.91
CA ARG A 40 8.83 16.62 -3.78
C ARG A 40 7.45 16.37 -3.19
N ARG A 41 6.65 17.42 -3.03
CA ARG A 41 5.25 17.31 -2.55
C ARG A 41 4.41 16.48 -3.51
N THR A 42 4.39 16.85 -4.80
CA THR A 42 3.64 16.13 -5.85
C THR A 42 4.02 14.65 -5.90
N SER A 43 5.31 14.34 -5.80
CA SER A 43 5.84 12.97 -5.72
C SER A 43 5.31 12.23 -4.49
N THR A 44 5.37 12.86 -3.31
CA THR A 44 4.92 12.28 -2.04
C THR A 44 3.41 12.04 -2.04
N ASP A 45 2.63 12.98 -2.57
CA ASP A 45 1.17 12.88 -2.67
C ASP A 45 0.76 11.76 -3.64
N ALA A 46 1.46 11.64 -4.77
CA ALA A 46 1.24 10.55 -5.71
C ALA A 46 1.56 9.18 -5.11
N LEU A 47 2.64 9.06 -4.31
CA LEU A 47 2.99 7.83 -3.61
C LEU A 47 1.97 7.49 -2.51
N ARG A 48 1.52 8.49 -1.75
CA ARG A 48 0.45 8.35 -0.74
C ARG A 48 -0.84 7.83 -1.40
N ALA A 49 -1.28 8.48 -2.48
CA ALA A 49 -2.49 8.08 -3.19
C ALA A 49 -2.41 6.65 -3.75
N LYS A 50 -1.25 6.25 -4.29
CA LYS A 50 -1.01 4.87 -4.74
C LYS A 50 -1.10 3.86 -3.60
N ARG A 51 -0.52 4.18 -2.44
CA ARG A 51 -0.56 3.33 -1.26
C ARG A 51 -2.00 3.19 -0.73
N GLU A 52 -2.72 4.29 -0.60
CA GLU A 52 -4.12 4.32 -0.17
C GLU A 52 -5.04 3.53 -1.13
N ALA A 53 -4.79 3.61 -2.44
CA ALA A 53 -5.53 2.83 -3.43
C ALA A 53 -5.24 1.32 -3.34
N ALA A 54 -3.98 0.93 -3.12
CA ALA A 54 -3.59 -0.47 -2.92
C ALA A 54 -4.20 -1.04 -1.63
N ASP A 55 -4.15 -0.26 -0.56
CA ASP A 55 -4.76 -0.56 0.74
C ASP A 55 -6.27 -0.77 0.62
N SER A 56 -6.97 0.18 0.00
CA SER A 56 -8.42 0.09 -0.26
C SER A 56 -8.79 -1.15 -1.08
N ALA A 57 -7.94 -1.55 -2.03
CA ALA A 57 -8.17 -2.74 -2.84
C ALA A 57 -8.01 -4.02 -2.01
N ARG A 58 -6.97 -4.09 -1.17
CA ARG A 58 -6.74 -5.20 -0.23
C ARG A 58 -7.91 -5.35 0.74
N ASP A 59 -8.34 -4.26 1.37
CA ASP A 59 -9.41 -4.28 2.36
C ASP A 59 -10.75 -4.73 1.75
N ARG A 60 -11.03 -4.31 0.51
CA ARG A 60 -12.22 -4.77 -0.23
C ARG A 60 -12.15 -6.26 -0.54
N LEU A 61 -10.99 -6.76 -0.97
CA LEU A 61 -10.80 -8.17 -1.27
C LEU A 61 -10.91 -9.04 -0.02
N PHE A 62 -10.32 -8.59 1.08
CA PHE A 62 -10.43 -9.23 2.38
C PHE A 62 -11.88 -9.31 2.85
N ALA A 63 -12.57 -8.16 2.89
CA ALA A 63 -13.97 -8.10 3.30
C ALA A 63 -14.88 -8.92 2.39
N GLY A 64 -14.64 -8.90 1.07
CA GLY A 64 -15.40 -9.68 0.09
C GLY A 64 -15.21 -11.19 0.29
N LEU A 65 -13.97 -11.65 0.43
CA LEU A 65 -13.67 -13.06 0.71
C LEU A 65 -14.30 -13.51 2.03
N GLN A 66 -14.15 -12.72 3.10
CA GLN A 66 -14.76 -13.04 4.38
C GLN A 66 -16.30 -13.10 4.29
N SER A 67 -16.92 -12.17 3.56
CA SER A 67 -18.38 -12.15 3.37
C SER A 67 -18.89 -13.36 2.59
N HIS A 68 -18.13 -13.83 1.59
CA HIS A 68 -18.46 -15.05 0.87
C HIS A 68 -18.41 -16.27 1.80
N ILE A 69 -17.33 -16.42 2.56
CA ILE A 69 -17.18 -17.51 3.53
C ILE A 69 -18.30 -17.47 4.56
N ASP A 70 -18.57 -16.30 5.15
CA ASP A 70 -19.62 -16.12 6.15
C ASP A 70 -21.01 -16.46 5.59
N GLY A 71 -21.32 -16.01 4.37
CA GLY A 71 -22.58 -16.31 3.69
C GLY A 71 -22.78 -17.81 3.39
N ASP A 72 -21.70 -18.55 3.19
CA ASP A 72 -21.76 -20.00 2.93
C ASP A 72 -21.86 -20.82 4.23
N THR A 73 -21.76 -20.23 5.43
CA THR A 73 -21.85 -20.97 6.70
C THR A 73 -23.22 -21.63 6.94
N ASP A 74 -24.27 -21.05 6.36
CA ASP A 74 -25.66 -21.55 6.39
C ASP A 74 -26.11 -22.07 5.01
N HIS A 75 -25.17 -22.51 4.16
CA HIS A 75 -25.45 -23.00 2.81
C HIS A 75 -26.38 -24.24 2.83
N PHE A 76 -27.24 -24.38 1.82
CA PHE A 76 -28.22 -25.49 1.73
C PHE A 76 -27.57 -26.87 1.52
N ASP A 77 -26.37 -26.89 0.94
CA ASP A 77 -25.51 -28.07 0.89
C ASP A 77 -24.68 -28.13 2.19
N PRO A 78 -24.89 -29.16 3.04
CA PRO A 78 -24.19 -29.28 4.31
C PRO A 78 -22.68 -29.41 4.16
N THR A 79 -22.20 -29.94 3.03
CA THR A 79 -20.75 -30.07 2.76
C THR A 79 -20.10 -28.71 2.60
N GLN A 80 -20.78 -27.79 1.91
CA GLN A 80 -20.31 -26.42 1.72
C GLN A 80 -20.42 -25.62 3.01
N ALA A 81 -21.51 -25.78 3.76
CA ALA A 81 -21.67 -25.18 5.09
C ALA A 81 -20.53 -25.60 6.03
N GLU A 82 -20.20 -26.89 6.09
CA GLU A 82 -19.09 -27.37 6.91
C GLU A 82 -17.72 -26.82 6.46
N ALA A 83 -17.48 -26.70 5.15
CA ALA A 83 -16.26 -26.09 4.61
C ALA A 83 -16.16 -24.61 4.99
N ALA A 84 -17.24 -23.85 4.83
CA ALA A 84 -17.33 -22.46 5.22
C ALA A 84 -17.11 -22.26 6.73
N ASN A 85 -17.70 -23.11 7.58
CA ASN A 85 -17.50 -23.08 9.03
C ASN A 85 -16.04 -23.36 9.43
N ARG A 86 -15.32 -24.22 8.71
CA ARG A 86 -13.88 -24.43 8.95
C ARG A 86 -13.06 -23.20 8.55
N LEU A 87 -13.38 -22.58 7.42
CA LEU A 87 -12.68 -21.41 6.91
C LEU A 87 -12.93 -20.17 7.78
N ILE A 88 -14.17 -19.91 8.21
CA ILE A 88 -14.48 -18.73 9.04
C ILE A 88 -13.74 -18.79 10.37
N ALA A 89 -13.58 -19.98 10.96
CA ALA A 89 -12.78 -20.16 12.17
C ALA A 89 -11.28 -19.87 11.97
N ILE A 90 -10.74 -19.97 10.74
CA ILE A 90 -9.39 -19.51 10.41
C ILE A 90 -9.38 -17.97 10.33
N PHE A 91 -10.37 -17.38 9.66
CA PHE A 91 -10.50 -15.93 9.54
C PHE A 91 -10.66 -15.27 10.92
N ASP A 92 -11.57 -15.70 11.77
CA ASP A 92 -11.84 -15.06 13.07
C ASP A 92 -10.59 -14.97 13.98
N ARG A 93 -9.71 -15.98 13.90
CA ARG A 93 -8.44 -16.02 14.64
C ARG A 93 -7.45 -14.93 14.23
N ARG A 94 -7.52 -14.45 12.98
CA ARG A 94 -6.56 -13.51 12.37
C ARG A 94 -7.15 -12.15 12.00
N ALA A 95 -8.45 -12.12 11.71
CA ALA A 95 -9.20 -10.99 11.20
C ALA A 95 -9.60 -9.98 12.28
N THR A 96 -9.62 -10.42 13.54
CA THR A 96 -10.13 -9.60 14.64
C THR A 96 -9.25 -8.37 14.85
N GLY A 97 -9.78 -7.19 14.48
CA GLY A 97 -9.09 -5.92 14.66
C GLY A 97 -8.09 -5.53 13.56
N LEU A 98 -8.06 -6.27 12.44
CA LEU A 98 -7.10 -6.05 11.34
C LEU A 98 -7.09 -4.59 10.84
N ILE A 99 -8.27 -3.97 10.69
CA ILE A 99 -8.41 -2.56 10.23
C ILE A 99 -7.78 -1.53 11.19
N ARG A 100 -7.54 -1.88 12.47
CA ARG A 100 -6.93 -0.97 13.46
C ARG A 100 -5.41 -0.99 13.44
N LEU A 101 -4.81 -1.94 12.72
CA LEU A 101 -3.37 -2.13 12.65
C LEU A 101 -2.74 -1.18 11.62
N SER A 102 -1.44 -0.90 11.78
CA SER A 102 -0.66 -0.22 10.74
C SER A 102 -0.56 -1.09 9.47
N TYR A 103 -0.24 -0.48 8.33
CA TYR A 103 -0.11 -1.22 7.07
C TYR A 103 0.86 -2.41 7.15
N ASP A 104 1.97 -2.25 7.85
CA ASP A 104 2.99 -3.30 7.97
C ASP A 104 2.50 -4.44 8.88
N GLU A 105 1.77 -4.11 9.95
CA GLU A 105 1.12 -5.09 10.83
C GLU A 105 -0.02 -5.83 10.11
N GLN A 106 -0.85 -5.13 9.32
CA GLN A 106 -1.89 -5.76 8.50
C GLN A 106 -1.29 -6.73 7.48
N THR A 107 -0.22 -6.33 6.80
CA THR A 107 0.52 -7.20 5.89
C THR A 107 1.02 -8.45 6.59
N ALA A 108 1.60 -8.30 7.80
CA ALA A 108 2.10 -9.43 8.58
C ALA A 108 0.98 -10.39 9.01
N GLU A 109 -0.17 -9.87 9.47
CA GLU A 109 -1.33 -10.70 9.83
C GLU A 109 -1.92 -11.42 8.62
N LEU A 110 -2.00 -10.76 7.46
CA LEU A 110 -2.43 -11.40 6.22
C LEU A 110 -1.45 -12.48 5.76
N ASP A 111 -0.14 -12.27 5.91
CA ASP A 111 0.86 -13.30 5.61
C ASP A 111 0.71 -14.53 6.52
N LEU A 112 0.28 -14.34 7.77
CA LEU A 112 -0.06 -15.44 8.68
C LEU A 112 -1.36 -16.13 8.27
N LEU A 113 -2.41 -15.37 7.93
CA LEU A 113 -3.66 -15.91 7.40
C LEU A 113 -3.40 -16.77 6.15
N PHE A 114 -2.57 -16.29 5.24
CA PHE A 114 -2.17 -16.99 4.03
C PHE A 114 -1.43 -18.30 4.29
N LYS A 115 -0.67 -18.39 5.39
CA LYS A 115 -0.03 -19.64 5.82
C LYS A 115 -1.06 -20.60 6.40
N ASP A 116 -1.99 -20.11 7.21
CA ASP A 116 -3.05 -20.93 7.80
C ASP A 116 -3.99 -21.50 6.70
N LEU A 117 -4.21 -20.74 5.62
CA LEU A 117 -5.00 -21.15 4.44
C LEU A 117 -4.23 -22.03 3.44
N ALA A 118 -2.91 -22.19 3.56
CA ALA A 118 -2.09 -23.02 2.67
C ALA A 118 -2.03 -24.49 3.09
N THR A 119 -2.95 -24.93 3.96
CA THR A 119 -3.08 -26.34 4.32
C THR A 119 -3.93 -27.06 3.26
N PRO A 120 -3.65 -28.32 2.92
CA PRO A 120 -4.44 -29.04 1.90
C PRO A 120 -5.95 -29.08 2.19
N ALA A 121 -6.32 -29.10 3.47
CA ALA A 121 -7.72 -29.04 3.89
C ALA A 121 -8.36 -27.68 3.59
N ALA A 122 -7.70 -26.58 3.96
CA ALA A 122 -8.21 -25.23 3.69
C ALA A 122 -8.24 -24.91 2.19
N GLU A 123 -7.26 -25.39 1.42
CA GLU A 123 -7.24 -25.25 -0.04
C GLU A 123 -8.40 -26.02 -0.70
N ALA A 124 -8.69 -27.23 -0.22
CA ALA A 124 -9.84 -28.00 -0.69
C ALA A 124 -11.17 -27.32 -0.34
N ASP A 125 -11.28 -26.77 0.88
CA ASP A 125 -12.47 -26.01 1.30
C ASP A 125 -12.68 -24.77 0.42
N LEU A 126 -11.63 -23.97 0.19
CA LEU A 126 -11.66 -22.82 -0.71
C LEU A 126 -12.04 -23.19 -2.14
N ALA A 127 -11.52 -24.32 -2.66
CA ALA A 127 -11.87 -24.81 -3.98
C ALA A 127 -13.34 -25.26 -4.06
N SER A 128 -13.85 -25.91 -3.01
CA SER A 128 -15.24 -26.37 -2.95
C SER A 128 -16.26 -25.22 -2.96
N LEU A 129 -15.89 -24.08 -2.38
CA LEU A 129 -16.70 -22.85 -2.39
C LEU A 129 -16.43 -21.95 -3.61
N GLY A 130 -15.49 -22.32 -4.49
CA GLY A 130 -15.12 -21.51 -5.65
C GLY A 130 -14.37 -20.20 -5.30
N LEU A 131 -13.71 -20.15 -4.14
CA LEU A 131 -13.09 -18.95 -3.58
C LEU A 131 -11.58 -18.85 -3.80
N SER A 132 -10.94 -19.82 -4.49
CA SER A 132 -9.49 -19.82 -4.72
C SER A 132 -8.99 -18.52 -5.37
N ASN A 133 -9.69 -18.01 -6.38
CA ASN A 133 -9.33 -16.77 -7.06
C ASN A 133 -9.43 -15.54 -6.13
N TRP A 134 -10.35 -15.52 -5.17
CA TRP A 134 -10.40 -14.44 -4.19
C TRP A 134 -9.14 -14.40 -3.32
N LEU A 135 -8.65 -15.57 -2.89
CA LEU A 135 -7.41 -15.68 -2.12
C LEU A 135 -6.19 -15.21 -2.94
N ASP A 136 -6.11 -15.62 -4.21
CA ASP A 136 -5.03 -15.20 -5.10
C ASP A 136 -5.01 -13.67 -5.30
N ARG A 137 -6.18 -13.08 -5.54
CA ARG A 137 -6.32 -11.61 -5.66
C ARG A 137 -5.94 -10.90 -4.38
N LEU A 138 -6.30 -11.45 -3.23
CA LEU A 138 -5.94 -10.87 -1.94
C LEU A 138 -4.42 -10.92 -1.70
N ARG A 139 -3.75 -12.01 -2.08
CA ARG A 139 -2.27 -12.09 -2.04
C ARG A 139 -1.62 -11.03 -2.94
N GLU A 140 -2.06 -10.93 -4.19
CA GLU A 140 -1.57 -9.91 -5.14
C GLU A 140 -1.75 -8.48 -4.60
N ALA A 141 -2.85 -8.21 -3.89
CA ALA A 141 -3.11 -6.91 -3.30
C ALA A 141 -2.21 -6.63 -2.09
N ASN A 142 -1.96 -7.63 -1.24
CA ASN A 142 -1.09 -7.51 -0.08
C ASN A 142 0.36 -7.16 -0.49
N GLU A 143 0.88 -7.79 -1.55
CA GLU A 143 2.22 -7.51 -2.07
C GLU A 143 2.38 -6.06 -2.57
N LYS A 144 1.32 -5.49 -3.15
CA LYS A 144 1.33 -4.12 -3.72
C LYS A 144 1.40 -3.02 -2.66
N ILE A 145 1.21 -3.33 -1.38
CA ILE A 145 1.33 -2.33 -0.30
C ILE A 145 2.78 -1.97 0.01
N GLN A 146 3.74 -2.82 -0.35
CA GLN A 146 5.17 -2.62 -0.06
C GLN A 146 5.85 -1.53 -0.91
N ILE A 147 5.10 -0.54 -1.42
CA ILE A 147 5.67 0.65 -2.05
C ILE A 147 6.40 1.48 -0.98
N ARG A 148 7.64 1.13 -0.70
CA ARG A 148 8.53 1.95 0.14
C ARG A 148 8.92 3.20 -0.65
N PRO A 149 8.84 4.40 -0.06
CA PRO A 149 9.59 5.51 -0.60
C PRO A 149 11.06 5.12 -0.48
N THR A 150 11.74 4.94 -1.61
CA THR A 150 13.19 4.79 -1.62
C THR A 150 13.75 6.04 -0.96
N SER A 151 14.24 5.91 0.28
CA SER A 151 15.02 6.96 0.91
C SER A 151 16.20 7.22 -0.01
N GLN A 152 16.12 8.29 -0.79
CA GLN A 152 17.26 8.86 -1.47
C GLN A 152 18.22 9.29 -0.35
N ARG A 153 19.23 8.45 -0.11
CA ARG A 153 20.46 8.85 0.59
C ARG A 153 21.22 9.84 -0.27
#